data_AF-A0A062VFN6-F1
#
_entry.id   AF-A0A062VFN6-F1
#
_cell.length_a   1.000
_cell.length_b   1.000
_cell.length_c   1.000
_cell.angle_alpha   90.00
_cell.angle_beta   90.00
_cell.angle_gamma   90.00
#
_symmetry.space_group_name_H-M   'P 1'
#
loop_
_entity.id
_entity.type
_entity.pdbx_description
1 polymer ?
#
loop_
_entity_poly.entity_id
_entity_poly.type
_entity_poly.pdbx_seq_one_letter_code
_entity_poly.pdbx_strand_id
1 'polypeptide(L)'
;MRELRSPLRRSFDRALLALLVAGLLFVVLLVALLPSGGSMDIARILFPSALVVYLIAGLLSWYYRPSNRMGALLLLAGVGIFLTGAENTTVPLFVALGVVGGSLTLAVLIHLLLAFPSGRLHGKVSQITVAAGYFTALVLQAPRYLFIPHPSFSTSSLWDAPWVAEFAASAQTLIGGLVFIVTGVQLVFRLKRASTAERRVLVPLYFYGIFAIAVLFFATRLLGAFLSWPADAVGILQLTVIALVPVAFALAVLRGGVARTGELEELGAWLGAAGDEKPAIAGALARTLGDPTIEVWFWVSSRAIYVDAQGVEVGVEPEVSRGTEVVELDGRRIGAISYDRALMPEPELARTAGRVVAIALDRERLTAELRASRRALQLSRERLVEAADHERRRIAQDLHDGLQVQLVLLALDAQRLARALGPGEGLSLSQRATALREGIDSAAVELRELVHSVMPAALIQRGLSLPPKTSSIGCRSLPHCISTSSMVTARRLWRASPILWSPRRSLTPSNTRMLVPST
;
A
#
# COMPACT_ATOMS: atom_id res chain seq x y z
N MET A 1 26.34 3.42 -14.39
CA MET A 1 25.37 3.39 -13.27
C MET A 1 25.51 4.63 -12.36
N ARG A 2 25.37 5.85 -12.90
CA ARG A 2 25.18 7.09 -12.12
C ARG A 2 23.71 7.48 -12.29
N GLU A 3 22.86 6.89 -11.45
CA GLU A 3 21.42 7.07 -11.52
C GLU A 3 20.99 8.52 -11.30
N LEU A 4 19.97 8.91 -12.06
CA LEU A 4 19.20 10.14 -11.97
C LEU A 4 18.47 10.23 -10.62
N ARG A 5 19.20 10.47 -9.51
CA ARG A 5 18.57 10.95 -8.27
C ARG A 5 17.85 12.25 -8.58
N SER A 6 16.56 12.34 -8.26
CA SER A 6 15.74 13.52 -8.46
C SER A 6 16.42 14.78 -7.88
N PRO A 7 16.31 15.95 -8.54
CA PRO A 7 16.98 17.18 -8.12
C PRO A 7 16.65 17.58 -6.67
N LEU A 8 15.45 17.25 -6.19
CA LEU A 8 15.02 17.48 -4.81
C LEU A 8 15.88 16.71 -3.78
N ARG A 9 16.20 15.44 -4.05
CA ARG A 9 17.02 14.64 -3.13
C ARG A 9 18.46 15.14 -3.05
N ARG A 10 19.02 15.61 -4.18
CA ARG A 10 20.36 16.21 -4.21
C ARG A 10 20.44 17.53 -3.43
N SER A 11 19.40 18.36 -3.51
CA SER A 11 19.29 19.58 -2.71
C SER A 11 19.26 19.27 -1.21
N PHE A 12 18.45 18.28 -0.82
CA PHE A 12 18.33 17.83 0.56
C PHE A 12 19.65 17.29 1.12
N ASP A 13 20.36 16.43 0.38
CA ASP A 13 21.65 15.89 0.79
C ASP A 13 22.70 17.01 1.01
N ARG A 14 22.69 18.05 0.17
CA ARG A 14 23.58 19.22 0.32
C ARG A 14 23.25 20.07 1.55
N ALA A 15 21.96 20.25 1.85
CA ALA A 15 21.54 20.97 3.05
C ALA A 15 21.99 20.23 4.32
N LEU A 16 21.87 18.90 4.35
CA LEU A 16 22.33 18.07 5.46
C LEU A 16 23.86 18.15 5.64
N LEU A 17 24.62 18.13 4.53
CA LEU A 17 26.07 18.33 4.55
C LEU A 17 26.45 19.71 5.11
N ALA A 18 25.75 20.78 4.70
CA ALA A 18 26.01 22.12 5.21
C ALA A 18 25.76 22.21 6.73
N LEU A 19 24.69 21.57 7.23
CA LEU A 19 24.40 21.47 8.66
C LEU A 19 25.48 20.67 9.41
N LEU A 20 26.00 19.58 8.84
CA LEU A 20 27.11 18.83 9.41
C LEU A 20 28.37 19.70 9.55
N VAL A 21 28.74 20.40 8.48
CA VAL A 21 29.91 21.30 8.49
C VAL A 21 29.73 22.42 9.52
N ALA A 22 28.57 23.07 9.55
CA ALA A 22 28.27 24.09 10.54
C ALA A 22 28.33 23.56 11.99
N GLY A 23 27.77 22.38 12.24
CA GLY A 23 27.83 21.73 13.55
C GLY A 23 29.26 21.38 13.97
N LEU A 24 30.08 20.86 13.05
CA LEU A 24 31.50 20.58 13.32
C LEU A 24 32.30 21.86 13.61
N LEU A 25 31.99 22.97 12.94
CA LEU A 25 32.59 24.27 13.26
C LEU A 25 32.25 24.72 14.69
N PHE A 26 31.02 24.53 15.16
CA PHE A 26 30.64 24.82 16.55
C PHE A 26 31.40 23.94 17.56
N VAL A 27 31.64 22.66 17.23
CA VAL A 27 32.46 21.76 18.04
C VAL A 27 33.89 22.27 18.14
N VAL A 28 34.52 22.61 17.02
CA VAL A 28 35.89 23.16 16.98
C VAL A 28 35.98 24.47 17.78
N LEU A 29 34.98 25.34 17.62
CA LEU A 29 34.90 26.63 18.31
C LEU A 29 34.83 26.44 19.83
N LEU A 30 34.02 25.51 20.34
CA LEU A 30 33.98 25.19 21.77
C LEU A 30 35.32 24.66 22.29
N VAL A 31 35.94 23.71 21.58
CA VAL A 31 37.24 23.15 21.99
C VAL A 31 38.31 24.24 22.06
N ALA A 32 38.28 25.19 21.12
CA ALA A 32 39.25 26.29 21.04
C ALA A 32 39.02 27.36 22.12
N LEU A 33 37.77 27.69 22.46
CA LEU A 33 37.43 28.80 23.35
C LEU A 33 37.25 28.41 24.82
N LEU A 34 37.03 27.13 25.12
CA LEU A 34 36.91 26.67 26.50
C LEU A 34 38.29 26.68 27.19
N PRO A 35 38.39 27.28 28.40
CA PRO A 35 39.65 27.36 29.13
C PRO A 35 40.12 25.97 29.60
N SER A 36 41.44 25.80 29.75
CA SER A 36 42.07 24.61 30.34
C SER A 36 42.38 24.78 31.82
N GLY A 37 42.30 23.68 32.57
CA GLY A 37 42.75 23.56 33.95
C GLY A 37 41.63 23.21 34.94
N GLY A 38 41.98 22.39 35.94
CA GLY A 38 41.10 22.06 37.06
C GLY A 38 39.88 21.24 36.63
N SER A 39 38.72 21.53 37.24
CA SER A 39 37.44 20.87 36.91
C SER A 39 36.92 21.19 35.51
N MET A 40 37.47 22.21 34.83
CA MET A 40 37.05 22.61 33.49
C MET A 40 37.57 21.68 32.40
N ASP A 41 38.61 20.88 32.67
CA ASP A 41 39.15 19.92 31.70
C ASP A 41 38.11 18.86 31.31
N ILE A 42 37.27 18.43 32.27
CA ILE A 42 36.16 17.51 32.01
C ILE A 42 35.09 18.18 31.15
N ALA A 43 34.70 19.42 31.47
CA ALA A 43 33.73 20.19 30.70
C ALA A 43 34.19 20.42 29.25
N ARG A 44 35.49 20.65 29.04
CA ARG A 44 36.10 20.82 27.71
C ARG A 44 35.97 19.58 26.82
N ILE A 45 35.79 18.40 27.40
CA ILE A 45 35.49 17.16 26.66
C ILE A 45 33.98 16.95 26.54
N LEU A 46 33.24 17.15 27.64
CA LEU A 46 31.81 16.84 27.69
C LEU A 46 30.97 17.75 26.79
N PHE A 47 31.20 19.07 26.76
CA PHE A 47 30.39 19.97 25.92
C PHE A 47 30.52 19.65 24.42
N PRO A 48 31.74 19.56 23.85
CA PRO A 48 31.92 19.14 22.46
C PRO A 48 31.37 17.75 22.16
N SER A 49 31.60 16.77 23.05
CA SER A 49 31.11 15.40 22.82
C SER A 49 29.58 15.33 22.83
N ALA A 50 28.91 16.03 23.76
CA ALA A 50 27.47 16.17 23.79
C ALA A 50 26.95 16.81 22.49
N LEU A 51 27.57 17.91 22.04
CA LEU A 51 27.19 18.58 20.79
C LEU A 51 27.30 17.63 19.58
N VAL A 52 28.37 16.82 19.50
CA VAL A 52 28.55 15.80 18.46
C VAL A 52 27.43 14.75 18.52
N VAL A 53 27.06 14.28 19.71
CA VAL A 53 25.96 13.31 19.89
C VAL A 53 24.63 13.88 19.39
N TYR A 54 24.30 15.14 19.74
CA TYR A 54 23.11 15.83 19.23
C TYR A 54 23.16 16.03 17.71
N LEU A 55 24.32 16.40 17.17
CA LEU A 55 24.53 16.59 15.73
C LEU A 55 24.31 15.28 14.98
N ILE A 56 24.97 14.19 15.38
CA ILE A 56 24.83 12.88 14.73
C ILE A 56 23.40 12.37 14.85
N ALA A 57 22.80 12.37 16.05
CA ALA A 57 21.44 11.90 16.25
C ALA A 57 20.41 12.73 15.47
N GLY A 58 20.58 14.06 15.43
CA GLY A 58 19.71 14.97 14.69
C GLY A 58 19.79 14.77 13.18
N LEU A 59 21.01 14.72 12.62
CA LEU A 59 21.23 14.48 11.19
C LEU A 59 20.74 13.09 10.76
N LEU A 60 21.04 12.06 11.56
CA LEU A 60 20.61 10.69 11.28
C LEU A 60 19.09 10.56 11.29
N SER A 61 18.43 11.14 12.31
CA SER A 61 16.98 11.20 12.43
C SER A 61 16.34 11.94 11.24
N TRP A 62 16.92 13.08 10.83
CA TRP A 62 16.40 13.86 9.71
C TRP A 62 16.64 13.17 8.35
N TYR A 63 17.77 12.48 8.18
CA TYR A 63 18.08 11.72 6.97
C TYR A 63 17.13 10.53 6.78
N TYR A 64 16.87 9.77 7.84
CA TYR A 64 15.96 8.63 7.76
C TYR A 64 14.48 9.03 7.71
N ARG A 65 14.09 10.18 8.26
CA ARG A 65 12.70 10.68 8.24
C ARG A 65 12.63 12.17 7.87
N PRO A 66 12.80 12.54 6.59
CA PRO A 66 12.84 13.94 6.13
C PRO A 66 11.58 14.76 6.47
N SER A 67 10.41 14.11 6.49
CA SER A 67 9.12 14.73 6.84
C SER A 67 8.93 14.96 8.34
N ASN A 68 9.73 14.30 9.18
CA ASN A 68 9.61 14.35 10.63
C ASN A 68 10.53 15.44 11.22
N ARG A 69 9.95 16.38 11.97
CA ARG A 69 10.68 17.51 12.56
C ARG A 69 11.57 17.14 13.76
N MET A 70 11.53 15.88 14.22
CA MET A 70 12.34 15.42 15.35
C MET A 70 13.85 15.64 15.14
N GLY A 71 14.36 15.40 13.92
CA GLY A 71 15.77 15.65 13.59
C GLY A 71 16.14 17.13 13.73
N ALA A 72 15.28 18.03 13.23
CA ALA A 72 15.48 19.47 13.37
C ALA A 72 15.43 19.94 14.84
N LEU A 73 14.54 19.37 15.66
CA LEU A 73 14.48 19.67 17.10
C LEU A 73 15.74 19.19 17.84
N LEU A 74 16.30 18.02 17.48
CA LEU A 74 17.57 17.56 18.03
C LEU A 74 18.73 18.49 17.65
N LEU A 75 18.78 18.98 16.41
CA LEU A 75 19.79 19.96 16.00
C LEU A 75 19.63 21.28 16.76
N LEU A 76 18.39 21.74 16.96
CA LEU A 76 18.11 22.93 17.77
C LEU A 76 18.53 22.74 19.24
N ALA A 77 18.32 21.56 19.81
CA ALA A 77 18.83 21.23 21.14
C ALA A 77 20.36 21.20 21.17
N GLY A 78 21.01 20.73 20.10
CA GLY A 78 22.47 20.85 19.92
C GLY A 78 22.95 22.29 19.94
N VAL A 79 22.24 23.22 19.30
CA VAL A 79 22.53 24.66 19.42
C VAL A 79 22.40 25.13 20.87
N GLY A 80 21.40 24.64 21.61
CA GLY A 80 21.29 24.88 23.04
C GLY A 80 22.50 24.40 23.84
N ILE A 81 23.01 23.19 23.57
CA ILE A 81 24.24 22.66 24.19
C ILE A 81 25.44 23.56 23.88
N PHE A 82 25.54 24.05 22.64
CA PHE A 82 26.59 25.00 22.28
C PHE A 82 26.49 26.29 23.10
N LEU A 83 25.29 26.86 23.27
CA LEU A 83 25.08 28.07 24.06
C LEU A 83 25.43 27.84 25.54
N THR A 84 25.01 26.72 26.14
CA THR A 84 25.41 26.38 27.52
C THR A 84 26.93 26.24 27.64
N GLY A 85 27.61 25.67 26.65
CA GLY A 85 29.08 25.62 26.62
C GLY A 85 29.72 27.00 26.45
N ALA A 86 29.14 27.85 25.61
CA ALA A 86 29.64 29.20 25.31
C ALA A 86 29.66 30.12 26.54
N GLU A 87 28.75 29.91 27.49
CA GLU A 87 28.73 30.59 28.79
C GLU A 87 30.03 30.40 29.59
N ASN A 88 30.74 29.30 29.35
CA ASN A 88 31.96 28.94 30.07
C ASN A 88 33.25 29.41 29.37
N THR A 89 33.12 30.26 28.34
CA THR A 89 34.28 30.78 27.58
C THR A 89 34.80 32.09 28.17
N THR A 90 35.96 32.55 27.71
CA THR A 90 36.55 33.84 28.11
C THR A 90 36.13 35.00 27.22
N VAL A 91 35.39 34.74 26.13
CA VAL A 91 35.03 35.74 25.13
C VAL A 91 33.66 36.35 25.46
N PRO A 92 33.56 37.68 25.71
CA PRO A 92 32.33 38.30 26.21
C PRO A 92 31.07 38.03 25.38
N LEU A 93 31.20 38.05 24.05
CA LEU A 93 30.08 37.78 23.14
C LEU A 93 29.50 36.36 23.33
N PHE A 94 30.35 35.35 23.45
CA PHE A 94 29.92 33.96 23.61
C PHE A 94 29.30 33.71 24.97
N VAL A 95 29.84 34.36 26.01
CA VAL A 95 29.23 34.27 27.34
C VAL A 95 27.86 34.94 27.35
N ALA A 96 27.70 36.12 26.74
CA ALA A 96 26.40 36.79 26.62
C ALA A 96 25.35 35.93 25.90
N LEU A 97 25.71 35.36 24.74
CA LEU A 97 24.85 34.43 24.01
C LEU A 97 24.54 33.17 24.84
N GLY A 98 25.52 32.68 25.59
CA GLY A 98 25.37 31.52 26.47
C GLY A 98 24.42 31.78 27.63
N VAL A 99 24.53 32.91 28.31
CA VAL A 99 23.63 33.27 29.44
C VAL A 99 22.18 33.37 28.98
N VAL A 100 21.91 34.00 27.82
CA VAL A 100 20.56 34.14 27.28
C VAL A 100 20.03 32.82 26.72
N GLY A 101 20.90 32.03 26.08
CA GLY A 101 20.54 30.80 25.39
C GLY A 101 20.65 29.52 26.23
N GLY A 102 21.25 29.57 27.41
CA GLY A 102 21.64 28.39 28.18
C GLY A 102 20.48 27.51 28.63
N SER A 103 19.28 28.09 28.73
CA SER A 103 18.04 27.38 29.06
C SER A 103 17.30 26.82 27.84
N LEU A 104 17.78 27.10 26.62
CA LEU A 104 17.11 26.70 25.37
C LEU A 104 16.96 25.18 25.27
N THR A 105 17.98 24.43 25.67
CA THR A 105 17.96 22.96 25.57
C THR A 105 16.82 22.34 26.37
N LEU A 106 16.48 22.92 27.53
CA LEU A 106 15.37 22.46 28.36
C LEU A 106 14.02 22.69 27.65
N ALA A 107 13.81 23.87 27.09
CA ALA A 107 12.59 24.17 26.31
C ALA A 107 12.44 23.26 25.09
N VAL A 108 13.54 23.01 24.37
CA VAL A 108 13.56 22.09 23.24
C VAL A 108 13.30 20.66 23.69
N LEU A 109 13.80 20.24 24.85
CA LEU A 109 13.57 18.89 25.37
C LEU A 109 12.10 18.65 25.74
N ILE A 110 11.43 19.64 26.34
CA ILE A 110 9.98 19.61 26.55
C ILE A 110 9.25 19.51 25.21
N HIS A 111 9.61 20.35 24.25
CA HIS A 111 9.04 20.30 22.90
C HIS A 111 9.20 18.90 22.29
N LEU A 112 10.39 18.34 22.41
CA LEU A 112 10.79 17.07 21.82
C LEU A 112 10.04 15.89 22.47
N LEU A 113 9.82 15.89 23.78
CA LEU A 113 9.00 14.89 24.47
C LEU A 113 7.51 14.97 24.10
N LEU A 114 6.96 16.19 24.00
CA LEU A 114 5.56 16.40 23.67
C LEU A 114 5.26 16.16 22.17
N ALA A 115 6.22 16.44 21.29
CA ALA A 115 6.10 16.24 19.86
C ALA A 115 6.39 14.80 19.40
N PHE A 116 7.13 14.01 20.18
CA PHE A 116 7.42 12.61 19.84
C PHE A 116 6.14 11.78 19.73
N PRO A 117 5.99 10.84 18.77
CA PRO A 117 6.95 10.48 17.71
C PRO A 117 6.79 11.28 16.41
N SER A 118 5.70 12.02 16.26
CA SER A 118 5.31 12.71 15.02
C SER A 118 6.11 13.97 14.69
N GLY A 119 6.88 14.51 15.64
CA GLY A 119 7.57 15.80 15.49
C GLY A 119 6.61 16.99 15.43
N ARG A 120 5.35 16.81 15.82
CA ARG A 120 4.30 17.84 15.81
C ARG A 120 3.56 17.84 17.14
N LEU A 121 3.22 19.03 17.61
CA LEU A 121 2.42 19.24 18.82
C LEU A 121 0.95 19.11 18.49
N HIS A 122 0.25 18.25 19.22
CA HIS A 122 -1.18 18.01 19.05
C HIS A 122 -1.95 18.62 20.22
N GLY A 123 -2.90 19.50 19.90
CA GLY A 123 -3.77 20.15 20.88
C GLY A 123 -3.20 21.44 21.49
N LYS A 124 -4.10 22.30 21.97
CA LYS A 124 -3.77 23.64 22.49
C LYS A 124 -2.90 23.58 23.74
N VAL A 125 -3.14 22.64 24.64
CA VAL A 125 -2.39 22.56 25.91
C VAL A 125 -0.91 22.30 25.64
N SER A 126 -0.58 21.35 24.75
CA SER A 126 0.81 21.04 24.39
C SER A 126 1.50 22.24 23.73
N GLN A 127 0.81 22.96 22.84
CA GLN A 127 1.32 24.17 22.20
C GLN A 127 1.60 25.29 23.22
N ILE A 128 0.67 25.53 24.15
CA ILE A 128 0.83 26.53 25.22
C ILE A 128 1.99 26.15 26.15
N THR A 129 2.10 24.87 26.54
CA THR A 129 3.19 24.38 27.40
C THR A 129 4.55 24.61 26.74
N VAL A 130 4.68 24.29 25.45
CA VAL A 130 5.94 24.52 24.70
C VAL A 130 6.23 26.00 24.53
N ALA A 131 5.23 26.81 24.17
CA ALA A 131 5.38 28.26 24.04
C ALA A 131 5.82 28.90 25.36
N ALA A 132 5.21 28.50 26.49
CA ALA A 132 5.61 28.92 27.82
C ALA A 132 7.04 28.46 28.16
N GLY A 133 7.44 27.26 27.74
CA GLY A 133 8.82 26.76 27.88
C GLY A 133 9.84 27.65 27.16
N TYR A 134 9.61 27.96 25.87
CA TYR A 134 10.50 28.86 25.11
C TYR A 134 10.49 30.29 25.65
N PHE A 135 9.33 30.81 26.05
CA PHE A 135 9.23 32.11 26.70
C PHE A 135 10.06 32.15 27.99
N THR A 136 9.96 31.11 28.81
CA THR A 136 10.75 30.98 30.04
C THR A 136 12.24 30.90 29.76
N ALA A 137 12.64 30.15 28.73
CA ALA A 137 14.04 29.91 28.38
C ALA A 137 14.73 31.13 27.75
N LEU A 138 14.02 31.96 26.98
CA LEU A 138 14.60 33.07 26.22
C LEU A 138 14.25 34.45 26.80
N VAL A 139 12.98 34.66 27.17
CA VAL A 139 12.50 35.99 27.58
C VAL A 139 12.75 36.22 29.07
N LEU A 140 12.40 35.27 29.93
CA LEU A 140 12.59 35.44 31.38
C LEU A 140 14.06 35.33 31.81
N GLN A 141 14.91 34.74 30.98
CA GLN A 141 16.34 34.66 31.19
C GLN A 141 17.04 36.01 30.90
N ALA A 142 16.55 36.79 29.92
CA ALA A 142 17.19 38.02 29.45
C ALA A 142 17.37 39.12 30.53
N PRO A 143 16.43 39.36 31.46
CA PRO A 143 16.61 40.34 32.52
C PRO A 143 17.83 40.11 33.41
N ARG A 144 18.22 38.84 33.66
CA ARG A 144 19.44 38.54 34.42
C ARG A 144 20.70 39.03 33.72
N TYR A 145 20.69 39.07 32.39
CA TYR A 145 21.78 39.60 31.58
C TYR A 145 21.74 41.14 31.50
N LEU A 146 20.54 41.72 31.35
CA LEU A 146 20.38 43.15 31.10
C LEU A 146 20.48 44.05 32.35
N PHE A 147 20.18 43.51 33.54
CA PHE A 147 20.04 44.30 34.78
C PHE A 147 20.95 43.85 35.93
N ILE A 148 21.75 42.80 35.77
CA ILE A 148 22.78 42.37 36.74
C ILE A 148 24.16 42.54 36.11
N PRO A 149 25.07 43.33 36.72
CA PRO A 149 26.44 43.42 36.27
C PRO A 149 27.13 42.05 36.28
N HIS A 150 27.65 41.62 35.13
CA HIS A 150 28.43 40.39 35.02
C HIS A 150 29.93 40.72 34.88
N PRO A 151 30.84 39.99 35.55
CA PRO A 151 32.27 40.28 35.53
C PRO A 151 32.89 40.28 34.13
N SER A 152 32.30 39.54 33.19
CA SER A 152 32.83 39.37 31.83
C SER A 152 32.31 40.41 30.81
N PHE A 153 31.29 41.23 31.12
CA PHE A 153 30.69 42.21 30.19
C PHE A 153 30.03 43.38 30.95
N SER A 154 30.77 43.99 31.88
CA SER A 154 30.32 45.06 32.77
C SER A 154 29.81 46.34 32.08
N THR A 155 29.89 46.44 30.75
CA THR A 155 29.46 47.61 29.96
C THR A 155 28.02 47.54 29.44
N SER A 156 27.27 46.45 29.72
CA SER A 156 25.95 46.21 29.12
C SER A 156 24.75 46.23 30.08
N SER A 157 24.90 46.61 31.36
CA SER A 157 23.71 46.89 32.17
C SER A 157 23.07 48.19 31.66
N LEU A 158 21.94 48.07 30.97
CA LEU A 158 21.20 49.24 30.46
C LEU A 158 20.78 50.16 31.61
N TRP A 159 20.55 49.56 32.79
CA TRP A 159 20.16 50.20 34.05
C TRP A 159 20.43 49.22 35.21
N ASP A 160 20.98 49.68 36.34
CA ASP A 160 21.06 48.86 37.56
C ASP A 160 19.69 48.72 38.26
N ALA A 161 18.97 47.65 37.93
CA ALA A 161 17.65 47.35 38.51
C ALA A 161 17.58 45.87 38.95
N PRO A 162 18.29 45.50 40.04
CA PRO A 162 18.42 44.09 40.46
C PRO A 162 17.07 43.44 40.77
N TRP A 163 16.10 44.21 41.28
CA TRP A 163 14.74 43.73 41.55
C TRP A 163 14.04 43.18 40.29
N VAL A 164 14.33 43.71 39.09
CA VAL A 164 13.74 43.24 37.82
C VAL A 164 14.27 41.84 37.50
N ALA A 165 15.58 41.63 37.68
CA ALA A 165 16.20 40.35 37.44
C ALA A 165 15.78 39.30 38.47
N GLU A 166 15.62 39.68 39.74
CA GLU A 166 15.10 38.81 40.80
C GLU A 166 13.63 38.43 40.57
N PHE A 167 12.80 39.40 40.17
CA PHE A 167 11.41 39.15 39.80
C PHE A 167 11.33 38.19 38.61
N ALA A 168 12.11 38.42 37.56
CA ALA A 168 12.18 37.56 36.39
C ALA A 168 12.66 36.14 36.76
N ALA A 169 13.67 36.00 37.61
CA ALA A 169 14.16 34.70 38.08
C ALA A 169 13.12 33.94 38.92
N SER A 170 12.34 34.67 39.74
CA SER A 170 11.23 34.11 40.52
C SER A 170 10.11 33.64 39.61
N ALA A 171 9.70 34.47 38.64
CA ALA A 171 8.72 34.12 37.62
C ALA A 171 9.18 32.93 36.77
N GLN A 172 10.46 32.89 36.37
CA GLN A 172 11.06 31.80 35.62
C GLN A 172 11.01 30.48 36.40
N THR A 173 11.29 30.52 37.70
CA THR A 173 11.20 29.33 38.56
C THR A 173 9.76 28.85 38.70
N LEU A 174 8.81 29.75 38.95
CA LEU A 174 7.39 29.39 39.12
C LEU A 174 6.80 28.82 37.81
N ILE A 175 6.98 29.54 36.69
CA ILE A 175 6.46 29.14 35.38
C ILE A 175 7.17 27.87 34.89
N GLY A 176 8.49 27.77 35.06
CA GLY A 176 9.25 26.56 34.72
C GLY A 176 8.79 25.34 35.50
N GLY A 177 8.52 25.48 36.81
CA GLY A 177 7.95 24.42 37.63
C GLY A 177 6.55 24.01 37.17
N LEU A 178 5.68 24.97 36.84
CA LEU A 178 4.35 24.70 36.27
C LEU A 178 4.45 23.95 34.94
N VAL A 179 5.33 24.39 34.04
CA VAL A 179 5.58 23.75 32.74
C VAL A 179 6.07 22.31 32.94
N PHE A 180 6.97 22.06 33.89
CA PHE A 180 7.42 20.70 34.23
C PHE A 180 6.27 19.82 34.71
N ILE A 181 5.46 20.29 35.66
CA ILE A 181 4.31 19.54 36.19
C ILE A 181 3.30 19.23 35.08
N VAL A 182 2.94 20.24 34.28
CA VAL A 182 1.98 20.08 33.17
C VAL A 182 2.53 19.10 32.11
N THR A 183 3.83 19.17 31.81
CA THR A 183 4.49 18.22 30.89
C THR A 183 4.39 16.79 31.43
N GLY A 184 4.73 16.57 32.71
CA GLY A 184 4.61 15.27 33.35
C GLY A 184 3.18 14.72 33.31
N VAL A 185 2.19 15.55 33.64
CA VAL A 185 0.76 15.19 33.57
C VAL A 185 0.34 14.81 32.15
N GLN A 186 0.74 15.60 31.13
CA GLN A 186 0.46 15.30 29.73
C GLN A 186 1.05 13.94 29.31
N LEU A 187 2.31 13.67 29.67
CA LEU A 187 2.99 12.41 29.35
C LEU A 187 2.31 11.21 30.04
N VAL A 188 1.88 11.35 31.29
CA VAL A 188 1.13 10.30 32.02
C VAL A 188 -0.22 10.02 31.35
N PHE A 189 -1.01 11.06 31.02
CA PHE A 189 -2.29 10.86 30.33
C PHE A 189 -2.11 10.22 28.95
N ARG A 190 -1.05 10.61 28.24
CA ARG A 190 -0.72 10.01 26.95
C ARG A 190 -0.34 8.53 27.09
N LEU A 191 0.44 8.19 28.11
CA LEU A 191 0.81 6.80 28.38
C LEU A 191 -0.40 5.93 28.76
N LYS A 192 -1.36 6.49 29.51
CA LYS A 192 -2.62 5.80 29.84
C LYS A 192 -3.45 5.46 28.60
N ARG A 193 -3.41 6.28 27.55
CA ARG A 193 -4.13 6.06 26.28
C ARG A 193 -3.37 5.21 25.27
N ALA A 194 -2.07 5.02 25.44
CA ALA A 194 -1.23 4.26 24.52
C ALA A 194 -1.50 2.76 24.57
N SER A 195 -1.38 2.08 23.43
CA SER A 195 -1.51 0.62 23.32
C SER A 195 -0.36 -0.12 24.01
N THR A 196 -0.49 -1.43 24.25
CA THR A 196 0.55 -2.22 24.94
C THR A 196 1.90 -2.19 24.20
N ALA A 197 1.87 -2.19 22.86
CA ALA A 197 3.08 -2.08 22.03
C ALA A 197 3.71 -0.68 22.12
N GLU A 198 2.89 0.38 22.05
CA GLU A 198 3.36 1.76 22.18
C GLU A 198 3.96 2.05 23.56
N ARG A 199 3.36 1.51 24.63
CA ARG A 199 3.86 1.68 26.00
C ARG A 199 5.28 1.12 26.17
N ARG A 200 5.63 0.01 25.51
CA ARG A 200 7.00 -0.54 25.60
C ARG A 200 8.07 0.42 25.10
N VAL A 201 7.73 1.30 24.17
CA VAL A 201 8.64 2.32 23.62
C VAL A 201 8.53 3.63 24.41
N LEU A 202 7.31 4.06 24.74
CA LEU A 202 7.06 5.34 25.39
C LEU A 202 7.48 5.36 26.86
N VAL A 203 7.33 4.25 27.61
CA VAL A 203 7.66 4.22 29.05
C VAL A 203 9.13 4.56 29.30
N PRO A 204 10.12 3.86 28.70
CA PRO A 204 11.52 4.16 28.98
C PRO A 204 11.90 5.59 28.54
N LEU A 205 11.35 6.04 27.40
CA LEU A 205 11.63 7.36 26.86
C LEU A 205 11.07 8.49 27.73
N TYR A 206 9.80 8.38 28.15
CA TYR A 206 9.15 9.38 28.99
C TYR A 206 9.69 9.36 30.41
N PHE A 207 10.00 8.19 30.95
CA PHE A 207 10.70 8.08 32.23
C PHE A 207 12.04 8.80 32.19
N TYR A 208 12.87 8.50 31.18
CA TYR A 208 14.16 9.16 31.00
C TYR A 208 14.02 10.67 30.76
N GLY A 209 13.05 11.08 29.93
CA GLY A 209 12.80 12.48 29.64
C GLY A 209 12.36 13.29 30.88
N ILE A 210 11.43 12.76 31.67
CA ILE A 210 10.99 13.38 32.93
C ILE A 210 12.16 13.43 33.92
N PHE A 211 12.92 12.33 34.05
CA PHE A 211 14.13 12.29 34.86
C PHE A 211 15.13 13.36 34.44
N ALA A 212 15.39 13.51 33.13
CA ALA A 212 16.30 14.52 32.60
C ALA A 212 15.84 15.93 32.94
N ILE A 213 14.57 16.29 32.68
CA ILE A 213 14.06 17.63 33.05
C ILE A 213 14.15 17.85 34.56
N ALA A 214 13.83 16.84 35.37
CA ALA A 214 13.91 16.94 36.82
C ALA A 214 15.34 17.19 37.31
N VAL A 215 16.33 16.46 36.78
CA VAL A 215 17.75 16.68 37.11
C VAL A 215 18.19 18.08 36.69
N LEU A 216 17.84 18.53 35.47
CA LEU A 216 18.19 19.87 35.01
C LEU A 216 17.59 20.97 35.89
N PHE A 217 16.34 20.80 36.33
CA PHE A 217 15.61 21.84 37.08
C PHE A 217 15.92 21.83 38.59
N PHE A 218 16.09 20.66 39.20
CA PHE A 218 16.20 20.51 40.65
C PHE A 218 17.61 20.22 41.16
N ALA A 219 18.53 19.68 40.35
CA ALA A 219 19.81 19.17 40.88
C ALA A 219 20.61 20.24 41.63
N THR A 220 20.70 21.46 41.12
CA THR A 220 21.42 22.55 41.81
C THR A 220 20.82 22.87 43.19
N ARG A 221 19.48 22.83 43.31
CA ARG A 221 18.79 23.11 44.59
C ARG A 221 18.79 21.91 45.54
N LEU A 222 18.71 20.69 45.02
CA LEU A 222 18.62 19.48 45.83
C LEU A 222 19.99 18.89 46.15
N LEU A 223 20.80 18.59 45.14
CA LEU A 223 22.13 18.00 45.33
C LEU A 223 23.11 19.05 45.85
N GLY A 224 23.12 20.24 45.25
CA GLY A 224 24.02 21.33 45.63
C GLY A 224 23.65 21.93 47.00
N ALA A 225 22.47 22.52 47.12
CA ALA A 225 22.13 23.27 48.33
C ALA A 225 21.74 22.39 49.53
N PHE A 226 21.10 21.24 49.31
CA PHE A 226 20.62 20.39 50.42
C PHE A 226 21.57 19.24 50.77
N LEU A 227 22.20 18.60 49.78
CA LEU A 227 23.17 17.51 49.99
C LEU A 227 24.64 17.97 49.93
N SER A 228 24.89 19.27 49.77
CA SER A 228 26.23 19.88 49.72
C SER A 228 27.16 19.28 48.66
N TRP A 229 26.61 18.81 47.54
CA TRP A 229 27.43 18.34 46.42
C TRP A 229 28.24 19.49 45.80
N PRO A 230 29.50 19.24 45.38
CA PRO A 230 30.28 20.19 44.61
C PRO A 230 29.53 20.66 43.35
N ALA A 231 29.59 21.96 43.06
CA ALA A 231 28.84 22.56 41.96
C ALA A 231 29.28 22.01 40.58
N ASP A 232 30.56 21.72 40.43
CA ASP A 232 31.14 21.07 39.25
C ASP A 232 30.62 19.63 39.08
N ALA A 233 30.52 18.86 40.16
CA ALA A 233 29.93 17.52 40.12
C ALA A 233 28.45 17.55 39.69
N VAL A 234 27.67 18.52 40.18
CA VAL A 234 26.27 18.72 39.76
C VAL A 234 26.21 19.10 38.26
N GLY A 235 27.09 19.99 37.80
CA GLY A 235 27.17 20.38 36.40
C GLY A 235 27.54 19.21 35.48
N ILE A 236 28.51 18.38 35.88
CA ILE A 236 28.88 17.16 35.15
C ILE A 236 27.70 16.18 35.06
N LEU A 237 26.95 15.99 36.15
CA LEU A 237 25.76 15.15 36.16
C LEU A 237 24.70 15.69 35.19
N GLN A 238 24.39 16.99 35.26
CA GLN A 238 23.40 17.63 34.38
C GLN A 238 23.79 17.50 32.91
N LEU A 239 25.07 17.74 32.59
CA LEU A 239 25.59 17.63 31.22
C LEU A 239 25.63 16.18 30.72
N THR A 240 25.91 15.22 31.60
CA THR A 240 25.88 13.79 31.24
C THR A 240 24.45 13.34 30.93
N VAL A 241 23.49 13.72 31.79
CA VAL A 241 22.07 13.40 31.61
C VAL A 241 21.52 14.04 30.34
N ILE A 242 21.85 15.29 30.04
CA ILE A 242 21.39 15.94 28.81
C ILE A 242 22.04 15.31 27.56
N ALA A 243 23.33 14.98 27.60
CA ALA A 243 24.05 14.36 26.49
C ALA A 243 23.50 12.98 26.08
N LEU A 244 22.89 12.27 27.02
CA LEU A 244 22.27 10.96 26.79
C LEU A 244 20.84 11.05 26.21
N VAL A 245 20.22 12.23 26.16
CA VAL A 245 18.86 12.41 25.61
C VAL A 245 18.76 12.00 24.14
N PRO A 246 19.65 12.43 23.22
CA PRO A 246 19.59 12.01 21.83
C PRO A 246 19.81 10.52 21.67
N VAL A 247 20.60 9.89 22.55
CA VAL A 247 20.82 8.44 22.56
C VAL A 247 19.53 7.72 22.97
N ALA A 248 18.87 8.16 24.05
CA ALA A 248 17.58 7.62 24.46
C ALA A 248 16.53 7.76 23.35
N PHE A 249 16.50 8.90 22.67
CA PHE A 249 15.63 9.14 21.53
C PHE A 249 15.95 8.25 20.33
N ALA A 250 17.22 8.14 19.94
CA ALA A 250 17.66 7.27 18.86
C ALA A 250 17.32 5.81 19.16
N LEU A 251 17.57 5.34 20.38
CA LEU A 251 17.18 4.01 20.82
C LEU A 251 15.67 3.81 20.81
N ALA A 252 14.87 4.81 21.20
CA ALA A 252 13.41 4.71 21.12
C ALA A 252 12.91 4.63 19.66
N VAL A 253 13.54 5.39 18.74
CA VAL A 253 13.22 5.33 17.31
C VAL A 253 13.62 3.98 16.71
N LEU A 254 14.77 3.41 17.12
CA LEU A 254 15.25 2.11 16.66
C LEU A 254 14.45 0.94 17.26
N ARG A 255 14.10 1.00 18.55
CA ARG A 255 13.33 -0.05 19.26
C ARG A 255 11.84 0.01 18.96
N GLY A 256 11.29 1.18 18.67
CA GLY A 256 9.91 1.34 18.20
C GLY A 256 9.76 0.94 16.74
N GLY A 257 10.38 -0.18 16.35
CA GLY A 257 10.63 -0.63 14.99
C GLY A 257 9.54 -0.21 14.03
N VAL A 258 9.91 0.55 13.00
CA VAL A 258 9.07 0.88 11.83
C VAL A 258 7.59 1.10 12.22
N ALA A 259 7.33 1.97 13.20
CA ALA A 259 5.97 2.21 13.66
C ALA A 259 5.13 2.93 12.59
N ARG A 260 4.53 2.14 11.68
CA ARG A 260 3.17 2.17 11.13
C ARG A 260 2.62 3.46 10.46
N THR A 261 3.32 4.59 10.47
CA THR A 261 2.81 5.85 9.89
C THR A 261 3.47 6.26 8.57
N GLY A 262 4.73 5.89 8.34
CA GLY A 262 5.43 6.25 7.08
C GLY A 262 4.86 5.53 5.86
N GLU A 263 4.48 4.27 6.04
CA GLU A 263 3.87 3.41 5.02
C GLU A 263 2.50 3.95 4.55
N LEU A 264 1.68 4.47 5.47
CA LEU A 264 0.38 5.08 5.15
C LEU A 264 0.50 6.48 4.54
N GLU A 265 1.54 7.24 4.89
CA GLU A 265 1.84 8.53 4.24
C GLU A 265 2.29 8.34 2.79
N GLU A 266 3.06 7.29 2.49
CA GLU A 266 3.44 6.93 1.12
C GLU A 266 2.23 6.48 0.28
N LEU A 267 1.30 5.74 0.89
CA LEU A 267 0.03 5.37 0.29
C LEU A 267 -0.88 6.59 0.04
N GLY A 268 -0.91 7.55 0.98
CA GLY A 268 -1.59 8.85 0.83
C GLY A 268 -0.96 9.72 -0.25
N ALA A 269 0.37 9.74 -0.37
CA ALA A 269 1.09 10.43 -1.43
C ALA A 269 0.82 9.80 -2.81
N TRP A 270 0.73 8.47 -2.89
CA TRP A 270 0.29 7.74 -4.09
C TRP A 270 -1.14 8.10 -4.49
N LEU A 271 -2.08 8.19 -3.53
CA LEU A 271 -3.45 8.62 -3.79
C LEU A 271 -3.51 10.05 -4.36
N GLY A 272 -2.67 10.94 -3.84
CA GLY A 272 -2.55 12.34 -4.28
C GLY A 272 -1.82 12.57 -5.61
N ALA A 273 -1.03 11.60 -6.08
CA ALA A 273 -0.41 11.67 -7.39
C ALA A 273 -1.47 11.55 -8.50
N ALA A 274 -1.68 12.60 -9.28
CA ALA A 274 -2.57 12.61 -10.44
C ALA A 274 -1.80 12.20 -11.70
N GLY A 275 -2.24 11.17 -12.41
CA GLY A 275 -1.65 10.74 -13.69
C GLY A 275 -2.15 9.36 -14.15
N ASP A 276 -2.02 9.09 -15.45
CA ASP A 276 -2.47 7.86 -16.15
C ASP A 276 -1.55 6.64 -15.94
N GLU A 277 -0.43 6.79 -15.22
CA GLU A 277 0.53 5.71 -14.91
C GLU A 277 0.40 5.20 -13.45
N LYS A 278 -0.82 5.10 -12.91
CA LYS A 278 -0.97 4.54 -11.56
C LYS A 278 -0.68 3.02 -11.58
N PRO A 279 0.35 2.53 -10.86
CA PRO A 279 0.48 1.09 -10.62
C PRO A 279 -0.77 0.58 -9.90
N ALA A 280 -1.18 -0.67 -10.18
CA ALA A 280 -2.39 -1.26 -9.62
C ALA A 280 -2.42 -1.16 -8.08
N ILE A 281 -3.61 -0.90 -7.50
CA ILE A 281 -3.81 -0.75 -6.05
C ILE A 281 -3.19 -1.91 -5.26
N ALA A 282 -3.30 -3.13 -5.77
CA ALA A 282 -2.68 -4.32 -5.18
C ALA A 282 -1.14 -4.20 -5.06
N GLY A 283 -0.46 -3.67 -6.08
CA GLY A 283 0.99 -3.48 -6.05
C GLY A 283 1.45 -2.31 -5.17
N ALA A 284 0.58 -1.32 -4.92
CA ALA A 284 0.83 -0.31 -3.91
C ALA A 284 0.70 -0.92 -2.51
N LEU A 285 -0.40 -1.61 -2.23
CA LEU A 285 -0.64 -2.29 -0.95
C LEU A 285 0.45 -3.32 -0.64
N ALA A 286 0.89 -4.12 -1.62
CA ALA A 286 1.94 -5.11 -1.45
C ALA A 286 3.27 -4.50 -0.99
N ARG A 287 3.66 -3.35 -1.58
CA ARG A 287 4.87 -2.62 -1.17
C ARG A 287 4.73 -1.99 0.20
N THR A 288 3.57 -1.42 0.48
CA THR A 288 3.28 -0.74 1.74
C THR A 288 3.17 -1.70 2.91
N LEU A 289 2.56 -2.87 2.70
CA LEU A 289 2.29 -3.86 3.75
C LEU A 289 3.36 -4.96 3.82
N GLY A 290 4.30 -5.00 2.87
CA GLY A 290 5.41 -5.95 2.85
C GLY A 290 5.01 -7.38 2.43
N ASP A 291 3.80 -7.56 1.91
CA ASP A 291 3.30 -8.86 1.43
C ASP A 291 3.09 -8.82 -0.10
N PRO A 292 3.95 -9.51 -0.89
CA PRO A 292 3.83 -9.57 -2.34
C PRO A 292 2.64 -10.40 -2.84
N THR A 293 1.98 -11.17 -1.96
CA THR A 293 0.85 -12.04 -2.27
C THR A 293 -0.51 -11.37 -2.06
N ILE A 294 -0.51 -10.07 -1.72
CA ILE A 294 -1.75 -9.33 -1.51
C ILE A 294 -2.61 -9.32 -2.76
N GLU A 295 -3.87 -9.70 -2.54
CA GLU A 295 -4.92 -9.60 -3.53
C GLU A 295 -5.99 -8.62 -3.10
N VAL A 296 -6.50 -7.87 -4.08
CA VAL A 296 -7.59 -6.92 -3.90
C VAL A 296 -8.78 -7.41 -4.68
N TRP A 297 -9.89 -7.64 -3.98
CA TRP A 297 -11.14 -8.08 -4.56
C TRP A 297 -12.18 -6.96 -4.46
N PHE A 298 -12.99 -6.82 -5.50
CA PHE A 298 -14.02 -5.78 -5.62
C PHE A 298 -15.40 -6.39 -5.40
N TRP A 299 -16.23 -5.69 -4.63
CA TRP A 299 -17.59 -6.14 -4.36
C TRP A 299 -18.55 -5.70 -5.48
N VAL A 300 -19.26 -6.66 -6.08
CA VAL A 300 -20.30 -6.42 -7.09
C VAL A 300 -21.67 -6.52 -6.42
N SER A 301 -22.25 -5.38 -6.09
CA SER A 301 -23.52 -5.29 -5.34
C SER A 301 -24.69 -5.97 -6.04
N SER A 302 -24.74 -5.95 -7.38
CA SER A 302 -25.83 -6.54 -8.17
C SER A 302 -25.92 -8.06 -8.07
N ARG A 303 -24.82 -8.74 -7.74
CA ARG A 303 -24.75 -10.21 -7.65
C ARG A 303 -24.30 -10.73 -6.29
N ALA A 304 -23.91 -9.84 -5.39
CA ALA A 304 -23.35 -10.17 -4.08
C ALA A 304 -22.14 -11.12 -4.15
N ILE A 305 -21.23 -10.85 -5.08
CA ILE A 305 -19.99 -11.61 -5.29
C ILE A 305 -18.76 -10.72 -5.23
N TYR A 306 -17.61 -11.33 -4.95
CA TYR A 306 -16.30 -10.69 -5.10
C TYR A 306 -15.69 -11.01 -6.46
N VAL A 307 -15.07 -10.01 -7.07
CA VAL A 307 -14.36 -10.16 -8.34
C VAL A 307 -12.95 -9.59 -8.28
N ASP A 308 -12.02 -10.14 -9.06
CA ASP A 308 -10.68 -9.56 -9.22
C ASP A 308 -10.69 -8.29 -10.09
N ALA A 309 -9.52 -7.67 -10.29
CA ALA A 309 -9.36 -6.47 -11.12
C ALA A 309 -9.76 -6.70 -12.59
N GLN A 310 -9.72 -7.95 -13.05
CA GLN A 310 -10.11 -8.35 -14.39
C GLN A 310 -11.62 -8.66 -14.47
N GLY A 311 -12.34 -8.72 -13.34
CA GLY A 311 -13.76 -9.01 -13.20
C GLY A 311 -14.09 -10.50 -13.10
N VAL A 312 -13.12 -11.35 -12.73
CA VAL A 312 -13.31 -12.82 -12.57
C VAL A 312 -13.86 -13.03 -11.17
N GLU A 313 -14.88 -13.87 -11.04
CA GLU A 313 -15.42 -14.23 -9.73
C GLU A 313 -14.38 -14.97 -8.90
N VAL A 314 -14.17 -14.52 -7.67
CA VAL A 314 -13.23 -15.13 -6.72
C VAL A 314 -14.02 -15.70 -5.54
N GLY A 315 -13.82 -16.98 -5.26
CA GLY A 315 -14.40 -17.63 -4.09
C GLY A 315 -13.68 -17.19 -2.82
N VAL A 316 -14.44 -16.66 -1.85
CA VAL A 316 -13.93 -16.35 -0.51
C VAL A 316 -14.08 -17.59 0.35
N GLU A 317 -13.34 -18.65 0.05
CA GLU A 317 -13.25 -19.80 0.94
C GLU A 317 -12.24 -19.48 2.07
N PRO A 318 -12.58 -19.80 3.33
CA PRO A 318 -11.71 -19.51 4.46
C PRO A 318 -10.48 -20.42 4.43
N GLU A 319 -9.42 -19.95 3.79
CA GLU A 319 -8.09 -20.56 3.86
C GLU A 319 -7.46 -20.28 5.23
N VAL A 320 -6.86 -21.31 5.85
CA VAL A 320 -6.24 -21.17 7.19
C VAL A 320 -5.04 -20.21 7.14
N SER A 321 -4.29 -20.21 6.04
CA SER A 321 -3.09 -19.41 5.79
C SER A 321 -3.37 -17.96 5.39
N ARG A 322 -4.57 -17.64 4.87
CA ARG A 322 -4.90 -16.31 4.37
C ARG A 322 -5.89 -15.56 5.26
N GLY A 323 -5.63 -14.28 5.46
CA GLY A 323 -6.50 -13.34 6.15
C GLY A 323 -7.27 -12.53 5.12
N THR A 324 -8.55 -12.29 5.36
CA THR A 324 -9.39 -11.44 4.52
C THR A 324 -9.96 -10.32 5.35
N GLU A 325 -9.70 -9.08 4.96
CA GLU A 325 -10.25 -7.89 5.61
C GLU A 325 -11.19 -7.16 4.66
N VAL A 326 -12.43 -6.93 5.09
CA VAL A 326 -13.46 -6.26 4.29
C VAL A 326 -13.26 -4.75 4.35
N VAL A 327 -13.34 -4.09 3.20
CA VAL A 327 -13.23 -2.65 3.08
C VAL A 327 -14.62 -2.04 2.85
N GLU A 328 -14.97 -1.08 3.71
CA GLU A 328 -16.24 -0.36 3.67
C GLU A 328 -16.01 1.15 3.55
N LEU A 329 -16.85 1.82 2.77
CA LEU A 329 -16.88 3.27 2.59
C LEU A 329 -18.33 3.74 2.77
N ASP A 330 -18.55 4.67 3.71
CA ASP A 330 -19.88 5.18 4.07
C ASP A 330 -20.91 4.08 4.37
N GLY A 331 -20.48 3.03 5.07
CA GLY A 331 -21.32 1.87 5.40
C GLY A 331 -21.64 0.93 4.24
N ARG A 332 -21.07 1.17 3.04
CA ARG A 332 -21.20 0.30 1.87
C ARG A 332 -19.94 -0.54 1.69
N ARG A 333 -20.11 -1.84 1.45
CA ARG A 333 -19.00 -2.73 1.09
C ARG A 333 -18.53 -2.42 -0.32
N ILE A 334 -17.25 -2.13 -0.45
CA ILE A 334 -16.62 -1.80 -1.74
C ILE A 334 -15.66 -2.90 -2.22
N GLY A 335 -15.07 -3.67 -1.31
CA GLY A 335 -14.13 -4.74 -1.64
C GLY A 335 -13.57 -5.44 -0.41
N ALA A 336 -12.56 -6.28 -0.64
CA ALA A 336 -11.82 -6.99 0.41
C ALA A 336 -10.33 -7.08 0.03
N ILE A 337 -9.47 -7.13 1.04
CA ILE A 337 -8.04 -7.32 0.91
C ILE A 337 -7.70 -8.70 1.48
N SER A 338 -7.09 -9.56 0.66
CA SER A 338 -6.55 -10.86 1.09
C SER A 338 -5.04 -10.76 1.27
N TYR A 339 -4.52 -11.32 2.35
CA TYR A 339 -3.10 -11.27 2.74
C TYR A 339 -2.66 -12.58 3.42
N ASP A 340 -1.35 -12.84 3.46
CA ASP A 340 -0.78 -13.98 4.18
C ASP A 340 -0.71 -13.72 5.69
N ARG A 341 -1.37 -14.57 6.50
CA ARG A 341 -1.38 -14.46 7.96
C ARG A 341 -0.02 -14.71 8.60
N ALA A 342 0.87 -15.46 7.94
CA ALA A 342 2.22 -15.70 8.44
C ALA A 342 3.09 -14.43 8.37
N LEU A 343 2.87 -13.60 7.34
CA LEU A 343 3.54 -12.31 7.19
C LEU A 343 2.85 -11.21 8.01
N MET A 344 1.52 -11.27 8.16
CA MET A 344 0.71 -10.28 8.88
C MET A 344 -0.23 -10.92 9.91
N PRO A 345 0.27 -11.27 11.11
CA PRO A 345 -0.56 -11.92 12.14
C PRO A 345 -1.58 -10.97 12.81
N GLU A 346 -1.36 -9.65 12.76
CA GLU A 346 -2.29 -8.65 13.31
C GLU A 346 -3.16 -8.01 12.21
N PRO A 347 -4.50 -8.15 12.26
CA PRO A 347 -5.40 -7.67 11.20
C PRO A 347 -5.58 -6.14 11.14
N GLU A 348 -5.11 -5.41 12.16
CA GLU A 348 -5.28 -3.95 12.23
C GLU A 348 -4.59 -3.20 11.09
N LEU A 349 -3.46 -3.72 10.59
CA LEU A 349 -2.71 -3.11 9.49
C LEU A 349 -3.49 -3.16 8.18
N ALA A 350 -4.03 -4.33 7.82
CA ALA A 350 -4.87 -4.49 6.63
C ALA A 350 -6.14 -3.61 6.72
N ARG A 351 -6.76 -3.54 7.90
CA ARG A 351 -7.95 -2.71 8.16
C ARG A 351 -7.66 -1.21 7.98
N THR A 352 -6.52 -0.75 8.50
CA THR A 352 -6.12 0.66 8.40
C THR A 352 -5.76 1.02 6.96
N ALA A 353 -4.99 0.18 6.27
CA ALA A 353 -4.67 0.37 4.86
C ALA A 353 -5.94 0.40 4.00
N GLY A 354 -6.87 -0.54 4.22
CA GLY A 354 -8.17 -0.61 3.54
C GLY A 354 -8.96 0.69 3.65
N ARG A 355 -9.04 1.29 4.85
CA ARG A 355 -9.70 2.58 5.04
C ARG A 355 -9.04 3.72 4.26
N VAL A 356 -7.72 3.75 4.19
CA VAL A 356 -6.97 4.79 3.45
C VAL A 356 -7.22 4.68 1.95
N VAL A 357 -7.24 3.45 1.41
CA VAL A 357 -7.45 3.23 -0.03
C VAL A 357 -8.92 3.13 -0.43
N ALA A 358 -9.86 3.23 0.51
CA ALA A 358 -11.28 2.97 0.27
C ALA A 358 -11.86 3.81 -0.89
N ILE A 359 -11.50 5.09 -0.97
CA ILE A 359 -11.96 5.98 -2.05
C ILE A 359 -11.41 5.54 -3.42
N ALA A 360 -10.14 5.12 -3.49
CA ALA A 360 -9.55 4.63 -4.74
C ALA A 360 -10.11 3.26 -5.13
N LEU A 361 -10.38 2.39 -4.14
CA LEU A 361 -11.04 1.12 -4.35
C LEU A 361 -12.45 1.30 -4.92
N ASP A 362 -13.23 2.28 -4.43
CA ASP A 362 -14.57 2.53 -4.98
C ASP A 362 -14.54 2.98 -6.44
N ARG A 363 -13.51 3.75 -6.84
CA ARG A 363 -13.31 4.13 -8.26
C ARG A 363 -13.00 2.91 -9.13
N GLU A 364 -12.09 2.04 -8.71
CA GLU A 364 -11.73 0.83 -9.47
C GLU A 364 -12.84 -0.23 -9.46
N ARG A 365 -13.66 -0.27 -8.39
CA ARG A 365 -14.82 -1.16 -8.25
C ARG A 365 -15.78 -1.02 -9.43
N LEU A 366 -16.07 0.20 -9.89
CA LEU A 366 -16.94 0.44 -11.04
C LEU A 366 -16.39 -0.19 -12.33
N THR A 367 -15.07 -0.10 -12.52
CA THR A 367 -14.39 -0.70 -13.67
C THR A 367 -14.41 -2.23 -13.59
N ALA A 368 -14.18 -2.80 -12.41
CA ALA A 368 -14.27 -4.24 -12.17
C ALA A 368 -15.70 -4.76 -12.38
N GLU A 369 -16.73 -4.04 -11.90
CA GLU A 369 -18.14 -4.36 -12.09
C GLU A 369 -18.55 -4.34 -13.57
N LEU A 370 -18.05 -3.36 -14.34
CA LEU A 370 -18.25 -3.32 -15.79
C LEU A 370 -17.59 -4.51 -16.50
N ARG A 371 -16.36 -4.87 -16.14
CA ARG A 371 -15.64 -6.02 -16.71
C ARG A 371 -16.37 -7.34 -16.39
N ALA A 372 -16.83 -7.51 -15.15
CA ALA A 372 -17.62 -8.66 -14.72
C ALA A 372 -18.96 -8.77 -15.45
N SER A 373 -19.61 -7.64 -15.72
CA SER A 373 -20.85 -7.58 -16.51
C SER A 373 -20.62 -7.95 -17.97
N ARG A 374 -19.56 -7.43 -18.59
CA ARG A 374 -19.17 -7.78 -19.96
C ARG A 374 -18.86 -9.28 -20.10
N ARG A 375 -18.12 -9.86 -19.15
CA ARG A 375 -17.82 -11.29 -19.17
C ARG A 375 -19.07 -12.15 -19.01
N ALA A 376 -19.97 -11.80 -18.09
CA ALA A 376 -21.20 -12.54 -17.91
C ALA A 376 -22.05 -12.53 -19.19
N LEU A 377 -22.12 -11.40 -19.89
CA LEU A 377 -22.80 -11.31 -21.18
C LEU A 377 -22.13 -12.18 -22.24
N GLN A 378 -20.80 -12.20 -22.29
CA GLN A 378 -20.06 -13.03 -23.23
C GLN A 378 -20.28 -14.53 -22.97
N LEU A 379 -20.18 -14.97 -21.71
CA LEU A 379 -20.46 -16.35 -21.32
C LEU A 379 -21.92 -16.75 -21.62
N SER A 380 -22.87 -15.84 -21.43
CA SER A 380 -24.28 -16.08 -21.79
C SER A 380 -24.44 -16.25 -23.31
N ARG A 381 -23.78 -15.42 -24.12
CA ARG A 381 -23.78 -15.55 -25.58
C ARG A 381 -23.16 -16.85 -26.05
N GLU A 382 -22.05 -17.28 -25.44
CA GLU A 382 -21.42 -18.56 -25.74
C GLU A 382 -22.38 -19.73 -25.46
N ARG A 383 -23.04 -19.74 -24.28
CA ARG A 383 -24.06 -20.74 -23.94
C ARG A 383 -25.25 -20.76 -24.91
N LEU A 384 -25.71 -19.59 -25.34
CA LEU A 384 -26.81 -19.48 -26.31
C LEU A 384 -26.40 -20.01 -27.69
N VAL A 385 -25.18 -19.71 -28.14
CA VAL A 385 -24.66 -20.24 -29.42
C VAL A 385 -24.49 -21.75 -29.34
N GLU A 386 -23.96 -22.27 -28.23
CA GLU A 386 -23.81 -23.71 -28.02
C GLU A 386 -25.17 -24.42 -27.98
N ALA A 387 -26.14 -23.88 -27.25
CA ALA A 387 -27.50 -24.40 -27.22
C ALA A 387 -28.17 -24.37 -28.60
N ALA A 388 -28.02 -23.26 -29.35
CA ALA A 388 -28.56 -23.14 -30.70
C ALA A 388 -27.87 -24.08 -31.71
N ASP A 389 -26.58 -24.38 -31.52
CA ASP A 389 -25.85 -25.33 -32.36
C ASP A 389 -26.24 -26.78 -32.06
N HIS A 390 -26.44 -27.10 -30.78
CA HIS A 390 -26.99 -28.39 -30.35
C HIS A 390 -28.38 -28.62 -30.93
N GLU A 391 -29.27 -27.63 -30.82
CA GLU A 391 -30.64 -27.72 -31.34
C GLU A 391 -30.67 -27.89 -32.87
N ARG A 392 -29.83 -27.15 -33.59
CA ARG A 392 -29.69 -27.31 -35.05
C ARG A 392 -29.25 -28.72 -35.45
N ARG A 393 -28.31 -29.33 -34.71
CA ARG A 393 -27.89 -30.72 -34.96
C ARG A 393 -29.03 -31.70 -34.73
N ARG A 394 -29.81 -31.52 -33.66
CA ARG A 394 -30.99 -32.36 -33.36
C ARG A 394 -32.00 -32.28 -34.50
N ILE A 395 -32.38 -31.08 -34.92
CA ILE A 395 -33.34 -30.86 -36.03
C ILE A 395 -32.82 -31.51 -37.33
N ALA A 396 -31.53 -31.35 -37.65
CA ALA A 396 -30.95 -31.95 -38.85
C ALA A 396 -30.99 -33.49 -38.82
N GLN A 397 -30.81 -34.09 -37.65
CA GLN A 397 -30.88 -35.54 -37.46
C GLN A 397 -32.32 -36.05 -37.55
N ASP A 398 -33.26 -35.41 -36.86
CA ASP A 398 -34.69 -35.75 -36.92
C ASP A 398 -35.21 -35.66 -38.36
N LEU A 399 -34.75 -34.66 -39.12
CA LEU A 399 -35.06 -34.53 -40.54
C LEU A 399 -34.46 -35.65 -41.37
N HIS A 400 -33.19 -36.01 -41.14
CA HIS A 400 -32.55 -37.08 -41.90
C HIS A 400 -33.31 -38.41 -41.71
N ASP A 401 -33.70 -38.72 -40.48
CA ASP A 401 -34.44 -39.92 -40.15
C ASP A 401 -35.86 -39.88 -40.75
N GLY A 402 -36.55 -38.72 -40.69
CA GLY A 402 -37.87 -38.54 -41.31
C GLY A 402 -37.87 -38.71 -42.84
N LEU A 403 -36.87 -38.16 -43.54
CA LEU A 403 -36.72 -38.31 -44.98
C LEU A 403 -36.42 -39.75 -45.39
N GLN A 404 -35.60 -40.46 -44.60
CA GLN A 404 -35.34 -41.88 -44.85
C GLN A 404 -36.63 -42.71 -44.82
N VAL A 405 -37.50 -42.46 -43.83
CA VAL A 405 -38.80 -43.15 -43.73
C VAL A 405 -39.68 -42.85 -44.94
N GLN A 406 -39.82 -41.58 -45.32
CA GLN A 406 -40.63 -41.20 -46.49
C GLN A 406 -40.10 -41.82 -47.79
N LEU A 407 -38.78 -41.81 -48.02
CA LEU A 407 -38.16 -42.41 -49.21
C LEU A 407 -38.33 -43.94 -49.27
N VAL A 408 -38.28 -44.63 -48.13
CA VAL A 408 -38.54 -46.07 -48.06
C VAL A 408 -40.00 -46.39 -48.40
N LEU A 409 -40.95 -45.60 -47.89
CA LEU A 409 -42.37 -45.77 -48.24
C LEU A 409 -42.62 -45.56 -49.74
N LEU A 410 -42.04 -44.50 -50.31
CA LEU A 410 -42.11 -44.22 -51.75
C LEU A 410 -41.48 -45.35 -52.59
N ALA A 411 -40.34 -45.92 -52.17
CA ALA A 411 -39.70 -47.04 -52.85
C ALA A 411 -40.54 -48.33 -52.78
N LEU A 412 -41.20 -48.60 -51.64
CA LEU A 412 -42.10 -49.74 -51.48
C LEU A 412 -43.35 -49.61 -52.36
N ASP A 413 -43.92 -48.41 -52.46
CA ASP A 413 -45.07 -48.16 -53.32
C ASP A 413 -44.71 -48.27 -54.80
N ALA A 414 -43.53 -47.78 -55.22
CA ALA A 414 -42.99 -48.00 -56.55
C ALA A 414 -42.79 -49.50 -56.86
N GLN A 415 -42.30 -50.28 -55.90
CA GLN A 415 -42.08 -51.71 -56.07
C GLN A 415 -43.40 -52.51 -56.14
N ARG A 416 -44.43 -52.11 -55.39
CA ARG A 416 -45.80 -52.66 -55.51
C ARG A 416 -46.39 -52.39 -56.89
N LEU A 417 -46.19 -51.19 -57.42
CA LEU A 417 -46.56 -50.80 -58.78
C LEU A 417 -45.86 -51.67 -59.84
N ALA A 418 -44.54 -51.87 -59.72
CA ALA A 418 -43.77 -52.70 -60.65
C ALA A 418 -44.21 -54.17 -60.65
N ARG A 419 -44.67 -54.70 -59.51
CA ARG A 419 -45.18 -56.09 -59.40
C ARG A 419 -46.60 -56.26 -59.95
N ALA A 420 -47.38 -55.18 -60.09
CA ALA A 420 -48.73 -55.21 -60.62
C ALA A 420 -48.79 -55.24 -62.17
N LEU A 421 -47.65 -55.29 -62.85
CA LEU A 421 -47.52 -55.44 -64.31
C LEU A 421 -47.91 -56.87 -64.76
N GLY A 422 -49.20 -57.17 -64.75
CA GLY A 422 -49.80 -58.27 -65.50
C GLY A 422 -50.29 -57.77 -66.87
N PRO A 423 -50.32 -58.61 -67.93
CA PRO A 423 -50.75 -58.17 -69.24
C PRO A 423 -52.28 -57.97 -69.26
N GLY A 424 -52.74 -56.71 -69.15
CA GLY A 424 -54.16 -56.37 -69.36
C GLY A 424 -54.71 -55.04 -68.79
N GLU A 425 -54.01 -54.34 -67.89
CA GLU A 425 -54.60 -53.18 -67.19
C GLU A 425 -53.81 -51.86 -67.37
N GLY A 426 -53.99 -51.19 -68.51
CA GLY A 426 -53.27 -49.93 -68.82
C GLY A 426 -53.76 -48.68 -68.07
N LEU A 427 -55.02 -48.65 -67.61
CA LEU A 427 -55.63 -47.47 -66.97
C LEU A 427 -55.40 -47.40 -65.44
N SER A 428 -55.23 -48.54 -64.76
CA SER A 428 -54.96 -48.59 -63.31
C SER A 428 -53.50 -48.25 -62.98
N LEU A 429 -52.59 -48.46 -63.94
CA LEU A 429 -51.15 -48.24 -63.79
C LEU A 429 -50.77 -46.75 -63.90
N SER A 430 -51.45 -45.99 -64.77
CA SER A 430 -51.20 -44.55 -64.89
C SER A 430 -51.67 -43.77 -63.66
N GLN A 431 -52.83 -44.13 -63.07
CA GLN A 431 -53.35 -43.50 -61.86
C GLN A 431 -52.43 -43.73 -60.65
N ARG A 432 -51.94 -44.96 -60.48
CA ARG A 432 -51.02 -45.31 -59.40
C ARG A 432 -49.63 -44.68 -59.60
N ALA A 433 -49.13 -44.60 -60.83
CA ALA A 433 -47.88 -43.88 -61.12
C ALA A 433 -48.03 -42.37 -60.87
N THR A 434 -49.20 -41.80 -61.12
CA THR A 434 -49.51 -40.38 -60.82
C THR A 434 -49.51 -40.15 -59.32
N ALA A 435 -50.15 -41.02 -58.52
CA ALA A 435 -50.12 -40.92 -57.06
C ALA A 435 -48.71 -41.02 -56.47
N LEU A 436 -47.85 -41.88 -57.03
CA LEU A 436 -46.43 -41.96 -56.64
C LEU A 436 -45.68 -40.67 -56.98
N ARG A 437 -45.91 -40.09 -58.17
CA ARG A 437 -45.31 -38.81 -58.57
C ARG A 437 -45.75 -37.68 -57.64
N GLU A 438 -47.03 -37.60 -57.31
CA GLU A 438 -47.58 -36.62 -56.36
C GLU A 438 -46.98 -36.77 -54.96
N GLY A 439 -46.76 -38.01 -54.49
CA GLY A 439 -46.06 -38.28 -53.23
C GLY A 439 -44.60 -37.80 -53.24
N ILE A 440 -43.88 -38.00 -54.34
CA ILE A 440 -42.50 -37.49 -54.51
C ILE A 440 -42.48 -35.95 -54.55
N ASP A 441 -43.42 -35.34 -55.28
CA ASP A 441 -43.51 -33.89 -55.39
C ASP A 441 -43.84 -33.25 -54.03
N SER A 442 -44.74 -33.86 -53.24
CA SER A 442 -45.06 -33.41 -51.88
C SER A 442 -43.84 -33.50 -50.94
N ALA A 443 -43.12 -34.62 -50.95
CA ALA A 443 -41.90 -34.79 -50.15
C ALA A 443 -40.78 -33.80 -50.58
N ALA A 444 -40.68 -33.50 -51.87
CA ALA A 444 -39.73 -32.52 -52.40
C ALA A 444 -40.10 -31.08 -51.99
N VAL A 445 -41.39 -30.74 -51.90
CA VAL A 445 -41.87 -29.44 -51.42
C VAL A 445 -41.62 -29.28 -49.93
N GLU A 446 -41.99 -30.27 -49.10
CA GLU A 446 -41.74 -30.26 -47.65
C GLU A 446 -40.24 -30.10 -47.33
N LEU A 447 -39.37 -30.84 -48.04
CA LEU A 447 -37.93 -30.70 -47.89
C LEU A 447 -37.44 -29.30 -48.31
N ARG A 448 -37.99 -28.74 -49.38
CA ARG A 448 -37.58 -27.42 -49.88
C ARG A 448 -38.01 -26.30 -48.94
N GLU A 449 -39.21 -26.35 -48.37
CA GLU A 449 -39.70 -25.38 -47.38
C GLU A 449 -38.89 -25.46 -46.08
N LEU A 450 -38.55 -26.67 -45.63
CA LEU A 450 -37.79 -26.88 -44.41
C LEU A 450 -36.30 -26.50 -44.55
N VAL A 451 -35.67 -26.78 -45.69
CA VAL A 451 -34.29 -26.31 -45.96
C VAL A 451 -34.23 -24.78 -45.96
N HIS A 452 -35.29 -24.10 -46.42
CA HIS A 452 -35.37 -22.63 -46.35
C HIS A 452 -35.57 -22.10 -44.93
N SER A 453 -36.19 -22.87 -44.02
CA SER A 453 -36.36 -22.45 -42.62
C SER A 453 -35.13 -22.72 -41.75
N VAL A 454 -34.29 -23.70 -42.10
CA VAL A 454 -33.08 -24.09 -41.35
C VAL A 454 -31.81 -23.38 -41.87
N MET A 455 -31.79 -22.88 -43.12
CA MET A 455 -30.65 -22.16 -43.66
C MET A 455 -30.46 -20.77 -43.00
N PRO A 456 -29.29 -20.49 -42.40
CA PRO A 456 -29.06 -19.23 -41.70
C PRO A 456 -29.06 -18.03 -42.66
N ALA A 457 -29.80 -16.97 -42.34
CA ALA A 457 -29.65 -15.66 -42.97
C ALA A 457 -28.20 -15.10 -42.88
N ALA A 458 -27.41 -15.59 -41.91
CA ALA A 458 -26.02 -15.21 -41.73
C ALA A 458 -25.05 -15.72 -42.83
N LEU A 459 -25.39 -16.80 -43.56
CA LEU A 459 -24.60 -17.27 -44.71
C LEU A 459 -24.90 -16.47 -45.98
N ILE A 460 -26.13 -15.95 -46.10
CA ILE A 460 -26.56 -15.10 -47.22
C ILE A 460 -26.00 -13.67 -47.06
N GLN A 461 -25.94 -13.15 -45.82
CA GLN A 461 -25.46 -11.78 -45.55
C GLN A 461 -23.93 -11.64 -45.52
N ARG A 462 -23.16 -12.72 -45.39
CA ARG A 462 -21.68 -12.69 -45.41
C ARG A 462 -21.05 -13.18 -46.72
N GLY A 463 -21.84 -13.39 -47.77
CA GLY A 463 -21.34 -13.51 -49.15
C GLY A 463 -20.44 -14.72 -49.43
N LEU A 464 -20.58 -15.82 -48.70
CA LEU A 464 -19.89 -17.08 -49.00
C LEU A 464 -20.81 -18.03 -49.78
N SER A 465 -21.42 -17.54 -50.86
CA SER A 465 -21.92 -18.43 -51.91
C SER A 465 -20.72 -18.96 -52.69
N LEU A 466 -20.67 -20.27 -52.93
CA LEU A 466 -19.69 -20.88 -53.83
C LEU A 466 -19.63 -20.08 -55.14
N PRO A 467 -18.44 -19.76 -55.68
CA PRO A 467 -18.37 -19.03 -56.94
C PRO A 467 -18.85 -19.93 -58.09
N PRO A 468 -19.74 -19.46 -58.97
CA PRO A 468 -19.96 -20.13 -60.24
C PRO A 468 -18.69 -20.02 -61.09
N LYS A 469 -18.36 -21.10 -61.80
CA LYS A 469 -17.33 -21.11 -62.85
C LYS A 469 -17.66 -20.03 -63.89
N THR A 470 -16.85 -18.98 -63.98
CA THR A 470 -16.57 -18.29 -65.25
C THR A 470 -15.26 -17.50 -65.21
N SER A 471 -14.47 -17.77 -66.25
CA SER A 471 -13.38 -17.03 -66.89
C SER A 471 -12.98 -15.62 -66.40
N SER A 472 -11.67 -15.49 -66.14
CA SER A 472 -10.75 -14.39 -66.52
C SER A 472 -11.23 -12.93 -66.48
N ILE A 473 -10.55 -12.10 -65.67
CA ILE A 473 -9.90 -10.81 -66.01
C ILE A 473 -9.88 -9.87 -64.79
N GLY A 474 -8.70 -9.33 -64.47
CA GLY A 474 -8.56 -7.94 -64.04
C GLY A 474 -8.37 -7.64 -62.55
N CYS A 475 -7.14 -7.77 -62.05
CA CYS A 475 -6.69 -7.04 -60.85
C CYS A 475 -6.74 -5.52 -61.11
N ARG A 476 -7.50 -4.77 -60.29
CA ARG A 476 -7.18 -3.37 -59.96
C ARG A 476 -7.63 -3.02 -58.54
N SER A 477 -6.62 -2.72 -57.72
CA SER A 477 -6.55 -1.70 -56.66
C SER A 477 -7.71 -1.55 -55.67
N LEU A 478 -7.45 -1.88 -54.39
CA LEU A 478 -7.57 -0.95 -53.24
C LEU A 478 -6.80 -1.53 -52.01
N PRO A 479 -6.26 -0.67 -51.11
CA PRO A 479 -5.24 -1.05 -50.13
C PRO A 479 -5.78 -1.12 -48.69
N HIS A 480 -5.75 -2.30 -48.07
CA HIS A 480 -5.47 -2.48 -46.63
C HIS A 480 -5.36 -3.98 -46.30
N CYS A 481 -4.15 -4.51 -46.37
CA CYS A 481 -3.84 -5.83 -45.80
C CYS A 481 -3.58 -5.67 -44.31
N ILE A 482 -4.51 -6.13 -43.47
CA ILE A 482 -4.24 -6.42 -42.07
C ILE A 482 -3.44 -7.73 -42.03
N SER A 483 -2.17 -7.61 -41.67
CA SER A 483 -1.29 -8.73 -41.32
C SER A 483 -1.87 -9.50 -40.14
N THR A 484 -2.30 -10.74 -40.37
CA THR A 484 -2.54 -11.73 -39.31
C THR A 484 -1.53 -12.86 -39.44
N SER A 485 -0.42 -12.69 -38.75
CA SER A 485 0.55 -13.74 -38.47
C SER A 485 0.01 -14.65 -37.36
N SER A 486 -0.70 -15.72 -37.72
CA SER A 486 -0.75 -16.99 -36.97
C SER A 486 -1.66 -18.00 -37.70
N MET A 487 -1.21 -18.53 -38.83
CA MET A 487 -1.79 -19.72 -39.46
C MET A 487 -0.70 -20.77 -39.63
N VAL A 488 -0.37 -21.44 -38.54
CA VAL A 488 0.18 -22.80 -38.54
C VAL A 488 -0.59 -23.54 -37.46
N THR A 489 -0.99 -24.79 -37.72
CA THR A 489 -1.75 -25.70 -36.84
C THR A 489 -3.29 -25.70 -36.99
N ALA A 490 -3.82 -25.97 -38.19
CA ALA A 490 -5.17 -26.56 -38.33
C ALA A 490 -5.37 -27.30 -39.67
N ARG A 491 -4.35 -28.03 -40.18
CA ARG A 491 -4.43 -28.74 -41.47
C ARG A 491 -4.17 -30.24 -41.37
N ARG A 492 -4.58 -30.88 -40.27
CA ARG A 492 -4.26 -32.30 -40.00
C ARG A 492 -5.34 -33.15 -39.34
N LEU A 493 -6.64 -32.84 -39.51
CA LEU A 493 -7.71 -33.65 -38.87
C LEU A 493 -8.87 -34.08 -39.76
N TRP A 494 -8.85 -33.86 -41.07
CA TRP A 494 -9.87 -34.40 -41.96
C TRP A 494 -9.26 -35.00 -43.22
N ARG A 495 -8.89 -36.28 -43.15
CA ARG A 495 -8.85 -37.19 -44.32
C ARG A 495 -8.71 -38.65 -43.85
N ALA A 496 -9.71 -39.44 -44.26
CA ALA A 496 -9.71 -40.88 -44.53
C ALA A 496 -9.76 -41.85 -43.33
N SER A 497 -10.98 -42.32 -43.04
CA SER A 497 -11.23 -43.69 -42.58
C SER A 497 -11.88 -44.47 -43.72
N PRO A 498 -11.26 -45.55 -44.24
CA PRO A 498 -11.99 -46.60 -44.93
C PRO A 498 -12.23 -47.79 -43.99
N ILE A 499 -13.48 -48.23 -44.00
CA ILE A 499 -14.00 -49.47 -43.44
C ILE A 499 -13.27 -50.66 -44.07
N LEU A 500 -12.83 -51.64 -43.27
CA LEU A 500 -12.62 -53.02 -43.72
C LEU A 500 -12.78 -54.01 -42.55
N TRP A 501 -13.46 -55.09 -42.90
CA TRP A 501 -14.06 -56.17 -42.11
C TRP A 501 -13.09 -57.37 -42.04
N SER A 502 -13.04 -58.15 -40.93
CA SER A 502 -12.77 -59.61 -40.86
C SER A 502 -12.63 -60.11 -39.38
N PRO A 503 -12.50 -61.42 -39.06
CA PRO A 503 -13.60 -62.28 -38.59
C PRO A 503 -13.35 -63.01 -37.23
N ARG A 504 -14.35 -63.79 -36.79
CA ARG A 504 -14.44 -64.61 -35.57
C ARG A 504 -13.51 -65.84 -35.50
N ARG A 505 -13.35 -66.31 -34.23
CA ARG A 505 -13.07 -67.67 -33.66
C ARG A 505 -11.64 -67.84 -33.14
N SER A 506 -11.33 -68.49 -32.02
CA SER A 506 -12.06 -69.12 -30.90
C SER A 506 -11.03 -69.75 -29.93
N LEU A 507 -11.46 -70.05 -28.70
CA LEU A 507 -10.95 -71.06 -27.74
C LEU A 507 -10.01 -70.60 -26.59
N THR A 508 -10.52 -70.90 -25.40
CA THR A 508 -10.01 -70.87 -24.01
C THR A 508 -9.04 -72.07 -23.76
N PRO A 509 -8.58 -72.45 -22.53
CA PRO A 509 -8.89 -71.96 -21.16
C PRO A 509 -7.73 -71.92 -20.12
N SER A 510 -8.11 -71.57 -18.88
CA SER A 510 -7.60 -72.05 -17.57
C SER A 510 -6.40 -71.35 -16.90
N ASN A 511 -6.64 -70.66 -15.77
CA ASN A 511 -6.43 -71.16 -14.39
C ASN A 511 -6.77 -70.03 -13.38
N THR A 512 -7.84 -70.10 -12.58
CA THR A 512 -7.96 -70.73 -11.25
C THR A 512 -7.05 -70.17 -10.14
N ARG A 513 -7.61 -69.32 -9.25
CA ARG A 513 -7.56 -69.34 -7.76
C ARG A 513 -8.08 -68.00 -7.22
N MET A 514 -9.32 -67.89 -6.74
CA MET A 514 -9.86 -68.23 -5.41
C MET A 514 -9.20 -67.55 -4.19
N LEU A 515 -10.03 -66.73 -3.51
CA LEU A 515 -10.27 -66.62 -2.06
C LEU A 515 -9.11 -66.08 -1.20
N VAL A 516 -9.26 -65.24 -0.17
CA VAL A 516 -10.39 -64.66 0.60
C VAL A 516 -9.81 -63.57 1.54
N PRO A 517 -10.63 -62.66 2.09
CA PRO A 517 -10.22 -61.57 2.98
C PRO A 517 -10.28 -61.93 4.49
N SER A 518 -9.59 -61.13 5.31
CA SER A 518 -9.80 -60.92 6.77
C SER A 518 -8.99 -59.67 7.14
N THR A 519 -9.45 -58.63 7.80
CA THR A 519 -10.52 -58.42 8.79
C THR A 519 -10.97 -56.96 8.75
#